data_AF-A0A2K8V7U1-F1
#
_entry.id   AF-A0A2K8V7U1-F1
#
_cell.length_a   1.000
_cell.length_b   1.000
_cell.length_c   1.000
_cell.angle_alpha   90.00
_cell.angle_beta   90.00
_cell.angle_gamma   90.00
#
_symmetry.space_group_name_H-M   'P 1'
#
loop_
_entity.id
_entity.type
_entity.pdbx_description
1 polymer ?
#
loop_
_entity_poly.entity_id
_entity_poly.type
_entity_poly.pdbx_seq_one_letter_code
_entity_poly.pdbx_strand_id
1 'polypeptide(L)'
;MNNKILTIFIAIMGVVGLGLYANIMAVDAEDVVAVDNASSPMVTFAIILLVASVVVAVVASLLGFLKNPAALKRAILGVASLGVVILVSYLIADANQVINANKEIIAAADSSVSKLTSTGIWGSLFLLVIAGAFFVFDLLKGLIK
;
A
#
# COMPACT_ATOMS: atom_id res chain seq x y z
N MET A 1 -24.37 -7.85 -12.62
CA MET A 1 -23.59 -8.50 -13.70
C MET A 1 -24.05 -9.94 -13.81
N ASN A 2 -24.33 -10.42 -15.02
CA ASN A 2 -24.75 -11.79 -15.23
C ASN A 2 -23.58 -12.73 -14.88
N ASN A 3 -23.71 -13.51 -13.81
CA ASN A 3 -22.63 -14.35 -13.23
C ASN A 3 -21.93 -15.22 -14.30
N LYS A 4 -22.68 -15.66 -15.31
CA LYS A 4 -22.20 -16.48 -16.43
C LYS A 4 -21.08 -15.83 -17.25
N ILE A 5 -21.14 -14.52 -17.49
CA ILE A 5 -20.13 -13.82 -18.31
C ILE A 5 -18.80 -13.75 -17.57
N LEU A 6 -18.84 -13.46 -16.27
CA LEU A 6 -17.64 -13.44 -15.44
C LEU A 6 -17.02 -14.83 -15.30
N THR A 7 -17.83 -15.87 -15.12
CA THR A 7 -17.34 -17.27 -15.08
C THR A 7 -16.66 -17.67 -16.38
N ILE A 8 -17.24 -17.33 -17.54
CA ILE A 8 -16.62 -17.63 -18.85
C ILE A 8 -15.29 -16.90 -19.00
N PHE A 9 -15.22 -15.62 -18.60
CA PHE A 9 -13.98 -14.84 -18.67
C PHE A 9 -12.87 -15.44 -17.80
N ILE A 10 -13.19 -15.82 -16.56
CA ILE A 10 -12.25 -16.48 -15.64
C ILE A 10 -11.78 -17.82 -16.22
N ALA A 11 -12.70 -18.60 -16.81
CA ALA A 11 -12.37 -19.87 -17.43
C ALA A 11 -11.39 -19.70 -18.60
N ILE A 12 -11.60 -18.70 -19.47
CA ILE A 12 -10.68 -18.39 -20.58
C ILE A 12 -9.29 -18.03 -20.03
N MET A 13 -9.20 -17.18 -19.02
CA MET A 13 -7.93 -16.82 -18.39
C MET A 13 -7.21 -18.04 -17.81
N GLY A 14 -7.95 -18.94 -17.15
CA GLY A 14 -7.40 -20.19 -16.62
C GLY A 14 -6.86 -21.11 -17.72
N VAL A 15 -7.60 -21.27 -18.81
CA VAL A 15 -7.16 -22.07 -19.96
C VAL A 15 -5.89 -21.49 -20.61
N VAL A 16 -5.82 -20.16 -20.77
CA VAL A 16 -4.62 -19.49 -21.31
C VAL A 16 -3.42 -19.73 -20.38
N GLY A 17 -3.59 -19.57 -19.07
CA GLY A 17 -2.53 -19.82 -18.09
C GLY A 17 -2.03 -21.27 -18.11
N LEU A 18 -2.95 -22.25 -18.17
CA LEU A 18 -2.61 -23.67 -18.29
C LEU A 18 -1.88 -23.99 -19.59
N GLY A 19 -2.29 -23.37 -20.71
CA GLY A 19 -1.62 -23.55 -22.00
C GLY A 19 -0.19 -23.00 -22.01
N LEU A 20 0.05 -21.83 -21.41
CA LEU A 20 1.38 -21.25 -21.26
C LEU A 20 2.28 -22.09 -20.35
N TYR A 21 1.73 -22.61 -19.26
CA TYR A 21 2.45 -23.53 -18.37
C TYR A 21 2.81 -24.86 -19.07
N ALA A 22 1.89 -25.42 -19.84
CA ALA A 22 2.14 -26.65 -20.60
C ALA A 22 3.25 -26.44 -21.65
N ASN A 23 3.36 -25.25 -22.24
CA ASN A 23 4.44 -24.90 -23.17
C ASN A 23 5.82 -24.97 -22.48
N ILE A 24 5.95 -24.40 -21.29
CA ILE A 24 7.20 -24.46 -20.51
C ILE A 24 7.57 -25.92 -20.18
N MET A 25 6.58 -26.73 -19.81
CA MET A 25 6.79 -28.15 -19.48
C MET A 25 7.13 -29.02 -20.69
N ALA A 26 6.84 -28.57 -21.91
CA ALA A 26 7.13 -29.30 -23.14
C ALA A 26 8.55 -29.02 -23.68
N VAL A 27 9.27 -28.08 -23.09
CA VAL A 27 10.63 -27.70 -23.49
C VAL A 27 11.65 -28.41 -22.60
N ASP A 28 12.80 -28.76 -23.19
CA ASP A 28 13.92 -29.34 -22.46
C ASP A 28 14.48 -28.34 -21.43
N ALA A 29 14.59 -28.78 -20.17
CA ALA A 29 15.04 -27.96 -19.07
C ALA A 29 16.52 -27.55 -19.19
N GLU A 30 17.32 -28.30 -19.94
CA GLU A 30 18.72 -28.00 -20.17
C GLU A 30 18.96 -26.93 -21.25
N ASP A 31 17.96 -26.66 -22.12
CA ASP A 31 18.01 -25.60 -23.11
C ASP A 31 17.49 -24.27 -22.54
N VAL A 32 18.42 -23.52 -21.95
CA VAL A 32 18.15 -22.23 -21.30
C VAL A 32 17.44 -21.23 -22.23
N VAL A 33 17.77 -21.24 -23.53
CA VAL A 33 17.19 -20.30 -24.51
C VAL A 33 15.74 -20.69 -24.82
N ALA A 34 15.47 -21.98 -24.97
CA ALA A 34 14.11 -22.46 -25.21
C ALA A 34 13.20 -22.25 -23.99
N VAL A 35 13.73 -22.47 -22.77
CA VAL A 35 12.99 -22.22 -21.51
C VAL A 35 12.66 -20.75 -21.32
N ASP A 36 13.61 -19.84 -21.60
CA ASP A 36 13.38 -18.40 -21.51
C ASP A 36 12.27 -17.95 -22.48
N ASN A 37 12.31 -18.43 -23.72
CA ASN A 37 11.29 -18.12 -24.72
C ASN A 37 9.90 -18.68 -24.36
N ALA A 38 9.83 -19.87 -23.76
CA ALA A 38 8.57 -20.46 -23.33
C ALA A 38 8.00 -19.79 -22.07
N SER A 39 8.86 -19.31 -21.17
CA SER A 39 8.47 -18.70 -19.90
C SER A 39 8.12 -17.21 -20.01
N SER A 40 8.74 -16.48 -20.94
CA SER A 40 8.51 -15.05 -21.16
C SER A 40 7.02 -14.68 -21.40
N PRO A 41 6.25 -15.42 -22.22
CA PRO A 41 4.80 -15.22 -22.36
C PRO A 41 4.02 -15.45 -21.05
N MET A 42 4.42 -16.43 -20.23
CA MET A 42 3.78 -16.69 -18.93
C MET A 42 4.02 -15.54 -17.94
N VAL A 43 5.26 -15.04 -17.87
CA VAL A 43 5.62 -13.89 -17.02
C VAL A 43 4.84 -12.65 -17.46
N THR A 44 4.80 -12.37 -18.77
CA THR A 44 4.06 -11.24 -19.33
C THR A 44 2.57 -11.34 -19.01
N PHE A 45 1.97 -12.53 -19.19
CA PHE A 45 0.57 -12.78 -18.83
C PHE A 45 0.30 -12.50 -17.35
N ALA A 46 1.17 -12.99 -16.44
CA ALA A 46 1.04 -12.75 -15.01
C ALA A 46 1.12 -11.26 -14.65
N ILE A 47 2.05 -10.50 -15.25
CA ILE A 47 2.17 -9.06 -15.05
C ILE A 47 0.90 -8.34 -15.52
N ILE A 48 0.37 -8.69 -16.69
CA ILE A 48 -0.89 -8.10 -17.20
C ILE A 48 -2.04 -8.37 -16.23
N LEU A 49 -2.17 -9.59 -15.72
CA LEU A 49 -3.22 -9.93 -14.76
C LEU A 49 -3.06 -9.18 -13.43
N LEU A 50 -1.83 -9.01 -12.95
CA LEU A 50 -1.55 -8.25 -11.75
C LEU A 50 -1.96 -6.79 -11.93
N VAL A 51 -1.51 -6.15 -13.02
CA VAL A 51 -1.84 -4.75 -13.33
C VAL A 51 -3.35 -4.59 -13.49
N ALA A 52 -4.02 -5.47 -14.25
CA ALA A 52 -5.47 -5.44 -14.43
C ALA A 52 -6.19 -5.58 -13.09
N SER A 53 -5.74 -6.49 -12.22
CA SER A 53 -6.35 -6.71 -10.91
C SER A 53 -6.20 -5.50 -10.00
N VAL A 54 -5.02 -4.88 -9.97
CA VAL A 54 -4.75 -3.63 -9.23
C VAL A 54 -5.65 -2.51 -9.74
N VAL A 55 -5.74 -2.33 -11.06
CA VAL A 55 -6.59 -1.30 -11.67
C VAL A 55 -8.06 -1.52 -11.31
N VAL A 56 -8.57 -2.75 -11.45
CA VAL A 56 -9.95 -3.07 -11.09
C VAL A 56 -10.20 -2.83 -9.60
N ALA A 57 -9.28 -3.24 -8.72
CA ALA A 57 -9.40 -3.03 -7.28
C ALA A 57 -9.47 -1.54 -6.93
N VAL A 58 -8.58 -0.72 -7.51
CA VAL A 58 -8.56 0.74 -7.28
C VAL A 58 -9.84 1.38 -7.81
N VAL A 59 -10.24 1.08 -9.05
CA VAL A 59 -11.45 1.64 -9.66
C VAL A 59 -12.71 1.21 -8.89
N ALA A 60 -12.82 -0.07 -8.51
CA ALA A 60 -13.93 -0.56 -7.71
C ALA A 60 -13.98 0.09 -6.33
N SER A 61 -12.83 0.28 -5.69
CA SER A 61 -12.71 0.98 -4.40
C SER A 61 -13.20 2.42 -4.52
N LEU A 62 -12.70 3.18 -5.51
CA LEU A 62 -13.10 4.57 -5.76
C LEU A 62 -14.59 4.68 -6.09
N LEU A 63 -15.12 3.85 -6.99
CA LEU A 63 -16.54 3.80 -7.31
C LEU A 63 -17.40 3.43 -6.09
N GLY A 64 -16.90 2.53 -5.24
CA GLY A 64 -17.55 2.14 -3.99
C GLY A 64 -17.69 3.31 -3.03
N PHE A 65 -16.64 4.11 -2.86
CA PHE A 65 -16.70 5.34 -2.06
C PHE A 65 -17.72 6.34 -2.65
N LEU A 66 -17.67 6.61 -3.96
CA LEU A 66 -18.58 7.57 -4.59
C LEU A 66 -20.05 7.18 -4.49
N LYS A 67 -20.36 5.89 -4.56
CA LYS A 67 -21.73 5.37 -4.43
C LYS A 67 -22.21 5.29 -2.97
N ASN A 68 -21.29 5.29 -2.01
CA ASN A 68 -21.61 5.26 -0.58
C ASN A 68 -21.15 6.55 0.11
N PRO A 69 -22.03 7.58 0.18
CA PRO A 69 -21.66 8.88 0.74
C PRO A 69 -21.27 8.81 2.22
N ALA A 70 -21.76 7.82 2.98
CA ALA A 70 -21.36 7.63 4.37
C ALA A 70 -19.92 7.11 4.47
N ALA A 71 -19.53 6.14 3.63
CA ALA A 71 -18.16 5.63 3.57
C ALA A 71 -17.19 6.71 3.06
N LEU A 72 -17.58 7.47 2.04
CA LEU A 72 -16.78 8.59 1.52
C LEU A 72 -16.51 9.66 2.58
N LYS A 73 -17.54 10.07 3.34
CA LYS A 73 -17.36 11.03 4.44
C LYS A 73 -16.37 10.53 5.48
N ARG A 74 -16.45 9.25 5.87
CA ARG A 74 -15.50 8.63 6.81
C ARG A 74 -14.08 8.59 6.26
N ALA A 75 -13.91 8.23 4.99
CA ALA A 75 -12.61 8.22 4.34
C ALA A 75 -12.00 9.64 4.27
N ILE A 76 -12.79 10.63 3.85
CA ILE A 76 -12.38 12.05 3.81
C ILE A 76 -12.01 12.53 5.21
N LEU A 77 -12.82 12.22 6.23
CA LEU A 77 -12.49 12.56 7.62
C LEU A 77 -11.17 11.93 8.05
N GLY A 78 -10.90 10.67 7.71
CA GLY A 78 -9.62 10.02 8.01
C GLY A 78 -8.43 10.72 7.34
N VAL A 79 -8.54 11.00 6.03
CA VAL A 79 -7.50 11.71 5.27
C VAL A 79 -7.31 13.14 5.78
N ALA A 80 -8.39 13.86 6.08
CA ALA A 80 -8.33 15.20 6.63
C ALA A 80 -7.66 15.20 8.02
N SER A 81 -7.98 14.22 8.87
CA SER A 81 -7.36 14.07 10.18
C SER A 81 -5.86 13.81 10.08
N LEU A 82 -5.44 12.94 9.15
CA LEU A 82 -4.02 12.75 8.83
C LEU A 82 -3.36 14.04 8.33
N GLY A 83 -4.06 14.78 7.47
CA GLY A 83 -3.63 16.09 7.00
C GLY A 83 -3.41 17.09 8.14
N VAL A 84 -4.31 17.12 9.13
CA VAL A 84 -4.17 17.96 10.34
C VAL A 84 -2.93 17.55 11.14
N VAL A 85 -2.72 16.24 11.35
CA VAL A 85 -1.52 15.75 12.08
C VAL A 85 -0.26 16.18 11.35
N ILE A 86 -0.20 16.01 10.03
CA ILE A 86 0.97 16.42 9.22
C ILE A 86 1.16 17.94 9.27
N LEU A 87 0.09 18.74 9.19
CA LEU A 87 0.13 20.20 9.30
C LEU A 87 0.72 20.64 10.64
N VAL A 88 0.19 20.12 11.75
CA VAL A 88 0.68 20.45 13.10
C VAL A 88 2.14 20.01 13.25
N SER A 89 2.48 18.83 12.74
CA SER A 89 3.86 18.34 12.74
C SER A 89 4.79 19.26 11.97
N TYR A 90 4.36 19.77 10.81
CA TYR A 90 5.16 20.66 9.98
C TYR A 90 5.35 22.05 10.60
N LEU A 91 4.35 22.54 11.34
CA LEU A 91 4.42 23.82 12.04
C LEU A 91 5.40 23.77 13.21
N ILE A 92 5.52 22.63 13.89
CA ILE A 92 6.42 22.44 15.05
C ILE A 92 7.80 21.91 14.61
N ALA A 93 7.89 21.28 13.43
CA ALA A 93 9.14 20.75 12.92
C ALA A 93 10.17 21.85 12.66
N ASP A 94 11.37 21.67 13.20
CA ASP A 94 12.53 22.50 12.91
C ASP A 94 13.51 21.81 11.97
N ALA A 95 14.35 22.59 11.30
CA ALA A 95 15.51 22.12 10.53
C ALA A 95 16.82 22.14 11.34
N ASN A 96 16.72 22.19 12.67
CA ASN A 96 17.86 22.22 13.58
C ASN A 96 18.58 20.87 13.64
N GLN A 97 19.75 20.85 14.26
CA GLN A 97 20.55 19.63 14.43
C GLN A 97 19.75 18.46 15.02
N VAL A 98 19.89 17.28 14.42
CA VAL A 98 19.25 16.06 14.91
C VAL A 98 20.19 15.37 15.89
N ILE A 99 19.73 15.17 17.12
CA ILE A 99 20.50 14.61 18.21
C ILE A 99 19.92 13.24 18.57
N ASN A 100 20.76 12.21 18.75
CA ASN A 100 20.31 10.89 19.18
C ASN A 100 19.96 10.85 20.67
N ALA A 101 19.44 9.72 21.13
CA ALA A 101 19.13 9.47 22.54
C ALA A 101 20.34 9.58 23.49
N ASN A 102 21.56 9.43 22.96
CA ASN A 102 22.83 9.52 23.69
C ASN A 102 23.42 10.94 23.68
N LYS A 103 22.66 11.94 23.20
CA LYS A 103 23.10 13.35 23.03
C LYS A 103 24.19 13.55 21.98
N GLU A 104 24.40 12.59 21.09
CA GLU A 104 25.34 12.73 19.97
C GLU A 104 24.64 13.40 18.79
N ILE A 105 25.35 14.31 18.12
CA ILE A 105 24.87 14.99 16.92
C ILE A 105 24.93 14.00 15.77
N ILE A 106 23.77 13.61 15.22
CA ILE A 106 23.68 12.75 14.04
C ILE A 106 23.73 13.59 12.76
N ALA A 107 23.16 14.80 12.81
CA ALA A 107 23.17 15.75 11.70
C ALA A 107 23.31 17.17 12.25
N ALA A 108 24.35 17.89 11.81
CA ALA A 108 24.61 19.26 12.22
C ALA A 108 23.55 20.24 11.66
N ALA A 109 23.35 21.38 12.32
CA ALA A 109 22.33 22.37 11.94
C ALA A 109 22.54 22.99 10.54
N ASP A 110 23.78 23.00 10.03
CA ASP A 110 24.13 23.43 8.66
C ASP A 110 24.23 22.26 7.65
N SER A 111 23.99 21.03 8.09
CA SER A 111 23.90 19.89 7.17
C SER A 111 22.52 19.83 6.52
N SER A 112 22.34 18.94 5.55
CA SER A 112 21.13 18.71 4.74
C SER A 112 19.91 18.21 5.55
N VAL A 113 19.66 18.74 6.75
CA VAL A 113 18.52 18.40 7.60
C VAL A 113 17.28 19.02 7.00
N SER A 114 16.50 18.20 6.30
CA SER A 114 15.23 18.62 5.74
C SER A 114 14.18 18.77 6.85
N LYS A 115 13.47 19.90 6.84
CA LYS A 115 12.30 20.13 7.68
C LYS A 115 11.24 19.02 7.53
N LEU A 116 11.19 18.38 6.35
CA LEU A 116 10.27 17.25 6.08
C LEU A 116 10.63 16.01 6.90
N THR A 117 11.91 15.76 7.15
CA THR A 117 12.36 14.66 8.01
C THR A 117 11.88 14.88 9.45
N SER A 118 12.07 16.09 9.98
CA SER A 118 11.59 16.49 11.31
C SER A 118 10.06 16.44 11.40
N THR A 119 9.36 16.82 10.33
CA THR A 119 7.89 16.69 10.21
C THR A 119 7.46 15.22 10.28
N GLY A 120 8.19 14.31 9.63
CA GLY A 120 7.91 12.88 9.70
C GLY A 120 8.10 12.31 11.11
N ILE A 121 9.14 12.76 11.83
CA ILE A 121 9.38 12.35 13.21
C ILE A 121 8.23 12.83 14.12
N TRP A 122 7.92 14.13 14.10
CA TRP A 122 6.81 14.68 14.87
C TRP A 122 5.46 14.04 14.51
N GLY A 123 5.21 13.81 13.22
CA GLY A 123 4.01 13.14 12.74
C GLY A 123 3.89 11.72 13.28
N SER A 124 4.97 10.94 13.23
CA SER A 124 4.99 9.58 13.78
C SER A 124 4.78 9.56 15.29
N LEU A 125 5.36 10.53 16.03
CA LEU A 125 5.19 10.64 17.47
C LEU A 125 3.74 10.98 17.84
N PHE A 126 3.13 11.95 17.15
CA PHE A 126 1.71 12.27 17.38
C PHE A 126 0.80 11.10 17.06
N LEU A 127 1.03 10.40 15.94
CA LEU A 127 0.25 9.21 15.59
C LEU A 127 0.40 8.11 16.65
N LEU A 128 1.61 7.88 17.17
CA LEU A 128 1.86 6.91 18.22
C LEU A 128 1.12 7.28 19.52
N VAL A 129 1.17 8.54 19.95
CA VAL A 129 0.48 9.00 21.16
C VAL A 129 -1.03 8.89 21.00
N ILE A 130 -1.58 9.35 19.87
CA ILE A 130 -3.03 9.30 19.61
C ILE A 130 -3.50 7.85 19.52
N ALA A 131 -2.85 7.01 18.71
CA ALA A 131 -3.22 5.61 18.56
C ALA A 131 -3.07 4.84 19.87
N GLY A 132 -1.99 5.08 20.63
CA GLY A 132 -1.76 4.49 21.95
C GLY A 132 -2.85 4.87 22.95
N ALA A 133 -3.27 6.14 22.98
CA ALA A 133 -4.34 6.60 23.86
C ALA A 133 -5.69 5.93 23.52
N PHE A 134 -6.05 5.87 22.23
CA PHE A 134 -7.27 5.19 21.79
C PHE A 134 -7.23 3.69 22.10
N PHE A 135 -6.08 3.05 21.88
CA PHE A 135 -5.89 1.63 22.19
C PHE A 135 -6.10 1.33 23.68
N VAL A 136 -5.47 2.11 24.58
CA VAL A 136 -5.66 1.95 26.03
C VAL A 136 -7.10 2.19 26.43
N PHE A 137 -7.74 3.21 25.88
CA PHE A 137 -9.14 3.52 26.16
C PHE A 137 -10.08 2.38 25.74
N ASP A 138 -9.88 1.83 24.54
CA ASP A 138 -10.68 0.71 24.03
C ASP A 138 -10.45 -0.57 24.85
N LEU A 139 -9.21 -0.83 25.29
CA LEU A 139 -8.91 -1.96 26.20
C LEU A 139 -9.66 -1.83 27.53
N LEU A 140 -9.61 -0.66 28.18
CA LEU A 140 -10.29 -0.44 29.46
C LEU A 140 -11.80 -0.57 29.32
N LYS A 141 -12.39 0.01 28.28
CA LYS A 141 -13.82 -0.16 27.98
C LYS A 141 -14.20 -1.60 27.69
N GLY A 142 -13.35 -2.33 26.98
CA GLY A 142 -13.56 -3.75 26.68
C GLY A 142 -13.54 -4.64 27.91
N LEU A 143 -12.80 -4.25 28.97
CA LEU A 143 -12.65 -5.03 30.21
C LEU A 143 -13.79 -4.81 31.21
N ILE A 144 -14.48 -3.66 31.13
CA ILE A 144 -15.64 -3.32 31.97
C ILE A 144 -16.95 -3.90 31.38
N LYS A 145 -16.88 -4.51 30.19
CA LYS A 145 -18.02 -5.10 29.48
C LYS A 145 -18.05 -6.61 29.65
#